data_AF-A0A380GHB0-F1
#
_entry.id   AF-A0A380GHB0-F1
#
_cell.length_a   1.000
_cell.length_b   1.000
_cell.length_c   1.000
_cell.angle_alpha   90.00
_cell.angle_beta   90.00
_cell.angle_gamma   90.00
#
_symmetry.space_group_name_H-M   'P 1'
#
loop_
_entity.id
_entity.type
_entity.pdbx_description
1 polymer ?
#
loop_
_entity_poly.entity_id
_entity_poly.type
_entity_poly.pdbx_seq_one_letter_code
_entity_poly.pdbx_strand_id
1 'polypeptide(L)'
;MKIEKCIEDFITSIIQRDVQRFCNLLCAKDLETLRKKLYTNDTYQSINKYIKNSYLAKIFHFITPNYSYEYFKHKNKYMVKYYFSDSKAYLKTEFNFVQEENNTLISIDLAKIQVKSFNIRD
;
A
#
# COMPACT_ATOMS: atom_id res chain seq x y z
N MET A 1 -6.48 15.34 -1.63
CA MET A 1 -7.03 14.09 -1.05
C MET A 1 -6.66 14.03 0.42
N LYS A 2 -7.58 13.65 1.32
CA LYS A 2 -7.27 13.50 2.76
C LYS A 2 -6.56 12.17 3.01
N ILE A 3 -5.71 12.10 4.04
CA ILE A 3 -4.93 10.89 4.36
C ILE A 3 -5.85 9.72 4.74
N GLU A 4 -6.94 9.97 5.47
CA GLU A 4 -7.91 8.95 5.89
C GLU A 4 -8.49 8.20 4.69
N LYS A 5 -8.83 8.93 3.62
CA LYS A 5 -9.30 8.31 2.38
C LYS A 5 -8.22 7.43 1.75
N CYS A 6 -6.96 7.85 1.76
CA CYS A 6 -5.85 7.04 1.22
C CYS A 6 -5.65 5.75 2.04
N ILE A 7 -5.77 5.85 3.36
CA ILE A 7 -5.69 4.74 4.31
C ILE A 7 -6.81 3.73 4.04
N GLU A 8 -8.04 4.21 3.88
CA GLU A 8 -9.23 3.39 3.58
C GLU A 8 -9.17 2.77 2.20
N ASP A 9 -8.79 3.53 1.17
CA ASP A 9 -8.65 3.03 -0.19
C ASP A 9 -7.55 1.97 -0.29
N PHE A 10 -6.48 2.09 0.48
CA PHE A 10 -5.43 1.06 0.55
C PHE A 10 -5.97 -0.27 1.08
N ILE A 11 -6.63 -0.27 2.25
CA ILE A 11 -7.19 -1.51 2.81
C ILE A 11 -8.27 -2.08 1.89
N THR A 12 -9.15 -1.22 1.37
CA THR A 12 -10.22 -1.64 0.45
C THR A 12 -9.65 -2.27 -0.82
N SER A 13 -8.59 -1.69 -1.39
CA SER A 13 -7.94 -2.24 -2.59
C SER A 13 -7.38 -3.66 -2.36
N ILE A 14 -6.91 -3.96 -1.16
CA ILE A 14 -6.39 -5.29 -0.82
C ILE A 14 -7.55 -6.27 -0.62
N ILE A 15 -8.56 -5.91 0.19
CA ILE A 15 -9.72 -6.77 0.48
C ILE A 15 -10.46 -7.12 -0.83
N GLN A 16 -10.70 -6.13 -1.68
CA GLN A 16 -11.40 -6.33 -2.95
C GLN A 16 -10.50 -6.84 -4.07
N ARG A 17 -9.19 -6.96 -3.83
CA ARG A 17 -8.16 -7.27 -4.84
C ARG A 17 -8.24 -6.32 -6.05
N ASP A 18 -8.62 -5.07 -5.79
CA ASP A 18 -8.77 -4.00 -6.77
C ASP A 18 -7.42 -3.34 -7.06
N VAL A 19 -6.80 -3.80 -8.14
CA VAL A 19 -5.50 -3.31 -8.59
C VAL A 19 -5.54 -1.85 -9.02
N GLN A 20 -6.64 -1.40 -9.63
CA GLN A 20 -6.74 -0.02 -10.11
C GLN A 20 -6.78 0.94 -8.93
N ARG A 21 -7.59 0.64 -7.90
CA ARG A 21 -7.64 1.43 -6.68
C ARG A 21 -6.29 1.49 -5.99
N PHE A 22 -5.57 0.38 -5.93
CA PHE A 22 -4.21 0.37 -5.37
C PHE A 22 -3.26 1.26 -6.19
N CYS A 23 -3.27 1.14 -7.51
CA CYS A 23 -2.42 1.95 -8.39
C CYS A 23 -2.74 3.45 -8.30
N ASN A 24 -3.98 3.83 -8.01
CA ASN A 24 -4.37 5.23 -7.81
C ASN A 24 -3.74 5.86 -6.54
N LEU A 25 -3.16 5.05 -5.64
CA LEU A 25 -2.39 5.52 -4.49
C LEU A 25 -0.92 5.78 -4.85
N LEU A 26 -0.48 5.46 -6.07
CA LEU A 26 0.88 5.73 -6.55
C LEU A 26 0.90 7.01 -7.37
N CYS A 27 1.87 7.88 -7.12
CA CYS A 27 2.08 9.06 -7.95
C CYS A 27 2.60 8.66 -9.34
N ALA A 28 2.51 9.58 -10.31
CA ALA A 28 2.89 9.27 -11.69
C ALA A 28 4.37 8.84 -11.79
N LYS A 29 5.24 9.50 -11.02
CA LYS A 29 6.68 9.21 -10.97
C LYS A 29 6.99 7.82 -10.44
N ASP A 30 6.26 7.37 -9.41
CA ASP A 30 6.43 6.03 -8.84
C ASP A 30 5.93 4.96 -9.80
N LEU A 31 4.81 5.21 -10.48
CA LEU A 31 4.30 4.32 -11.53
C LEU A 31 5.28 4.21 -12.71
N GLU A 32 5.88 5.31 -13.14
CA GLU A 32 6.89 5.31 -14.20
C GLU A 32 8.15 4.54 -13.79
N THR A 33 8.64 4.79 -12.58
CA THR A 33 9.80 4.09 -12.01
C THR A 33 9.54 2.59 -11.92
N LEU A 34 8.36 2.19 -11.44
CA LEU A 34 7.94 0.81 -11.39
C LEU A 34 7.86 0.20 -12.79
N ARG A 35 7.31 0.92 -13.78
CA ARG A 35 7.22 0.46 -15.17
C ARG A 35 8.60 0.16 -15.74
N LYS A 36 9.56 1.08 -15.58
CA LYS A 36 10.95 0.91 -16.04
C LYS A 36 11.58 -0.33 -15.41
N LYS A 37 11.46 -0.49 -14.09
CA LYS A 37 11.99 -1.65 -13.35
C LYS A 37 11.44 -2.98 -13.84
N LEU A 38 10.14 -3.04 -14.15
CA LEU A 38 9.48 -4.26 -14.62
C LEU A 38 9.77 -4.56 -16.11
N TYR A 39 10.12 -3.55 -16.88
CA TYR A 39 10.48 -3.70 -18.30
C TYR A 39 11.89 -4.26 -18.49
N THR A 40 12.85 -3.90 -17.63
CA THR A 40 14.24 -4.38 -17.69
C THR A 40 14.46 -5.74 -17.03
N ASN A 41 13.40 -6.42 -16.58
CA ASN A 41 13.48 -7.74 -15.97
C ASN A 41 13.25 -8.81 -17.06
N ASP A 42 14.11 -9.83 -17.12
CA ASP A 42 14.09 -10.89 -18.14
C ASP A 42 12.73 -11.60 -18.27
N THR A 43 11.93 -11.55 -17.21
CA THR A 43 10.50 -11.85 -17.26
C THR A 43 9.68 -10.56 -17.14
N TYR A 44 9.34 -9.96 -18.28
CA TYR A 44 8.44 -8.80 -18.30
C TYR A 44 7.14 -9.10 -17.53
N GLN A 45 6.75 -8.18 -16.66
CA GLN A 45 5.48 -8.24 -15.95
C GLN A 45 4.76 -6.89 -16.05
N SER A 46 3.47 -6.92 -16.40
CA SER A 46 2.64 -5.72 -16.32
C SER A 46 2.53 -5.24 -14.87
N ILE A 47 2.42 -3.93 -14.66
CA ILE A 47 2.22 -3.34 -13.32
C ILE A 47 1.05 -4.02 -12.61
N ASN A 48 -0.06 -4.27 -13.32
CA ASN A 48 -1.23 -4.89 -12.71
C ASN A 48 -0.95 -6.30 -12.19
N LYS A 49 -0.23 -7.12 -12.97
CA LYS A 49 0.17 -8.47 -12.56
C LYS A 49 1.12 -8.41 -11.37
N TYR A 50 2.07 -7.46 -11.39
CA TYR A 50 3.01 -7.26 -10.29
C TYR A 50 2.32 -6.83 -9.00
N ILE A 51 1.44 -5.82 -9.03
CA ILE A 51 0.71 -5.34 -7.84
C ILE A 51 -0.18 -6.45 -7.26
N LYS A 52 -0.92 -7.14 -8.12
CA LYS A 52 -1.78 -8.27 -7.72
C LYS A 52 -1.00 -9.35 -6.98
N ASN A 53 0.14 -9.79 -7.53
CA ASN A 53 0.87 -10.93 -7.00
C ASN A 53 1.83 -10.57 -5.86
N SER A 54 2.46 -9.39 -5.93
CA SER A 54 3.49 -8.99 -4.97
C SER A 54 2.93 -8.30 -3.73
N TYR A 55 1.76 -7.66 -3.84
CA TYR A 55 1.14 -6.94 -2.73
C TYR A 55 -0.23 -7.52 -2.38
N LEU A 56 -1.23 -7.42 -3.28
CA LEU A 56 -2.61 -7.74 -2.90
C LEU A 56 -2.75 -9.19 -2.42
N ALA A 57 -2.30 -10.16 -3.22
CA ALA A 57 -2.41 -11.57 -2.88
C ALA A 57 -1.63 -11.93 -1.61
N LYS A 58 -0.46 -11.32 -1.38
CA LYS A 58 0.36 -11.60 -0.19
C LYS A 58 -0.25 -11.00 1.08
N ILE A 59 -0.74 -9.77 1.00
CA ILE A 59 -1.24 -9.03 2.17
C ILE A 59 -2.66 -9.47 2.53
N PHE A 60 -3.47 -9.87 1.55
CA PHE A 60 -4.87 -10.26 1.73
C PHE A 60 -5.10 -11.26 2.87
N HIS A 61 -4.18 -12.22 3.05
CA HIS A 61 -4.29 -13.24 4.08
C HIS A 61 -4.07 -12.74 5.53
N PHE A 62 -3.61 -11.49 5.69
CA PHE A 62 -3.26 -10.92 7.00
C PHE A 62 -4.19 -9.80 7.44
N ILE A 63 -5.12 -9.38 6.58
CA ILE A 63 -5.99 -8.23 6.84
C ILE A 63 -7.47 -8.66 6.85
N THR A 64 -8.29 -7.90 7.55
CA THR A 64 -9.74 -8.11 7.63
C THR A 64 -10.49 -6.79 7.38
N PRO A 65 -11.78 -6.83 6.98
CA PRO A 65 -12.60 -5.64 6.86
C PRO A 65 -12.83 -4.90 8.18
N ASN A 66 -12.75 -5.61 9.31
CA ASN A 66 -12.86 -5.04 10.64
C ASN A 66 -11.46 -4.65 11.16
N TYR A 67 -11.08 -3.39 10.95
CA TYR A 67 -9.78 -2.87 11.34
C TYR A 67 -9.89 -1.50 11.98
N SER A 68 -8.91 -1.17 12.81
CA SER A 68 -8.64 0.18 13.24
C SER A 68 -7.27 0.61 12.74
N TYR A 69 -7.02 1.92 12.71
CA TYR A 69 -5.72 2.45 12.32
C TYR A 69 -5.34 3.64 13.19
N GLU A 70 -4.04 3.80 13.37
CA GLU A 70 -3.44 5.04 13.86
C GLU A 70 -2.52 5.60 12.78
N TYR A 71 -2.47 6.93 12.67
CA TYR A 71 -1.47 7.57 11.84
C TYR A 71 -0.92 8.82 12.52
N PHE A 72 0.31 9.15 12.19
CA PHE A 72 0.91 10.43 12.58
C PHE A 72 1.72 11.01 11.43
N LYS A 73 1.75 12.34 11.37
CA LYS A 73 2.55 13.08 10.38
C LYS A 73 3.96 13.26 10.92
N HIS A 74 4.95 12.93 10.11
CA HIS A 74 6.36 13.21 10.38
C HIS A 74 7.00 13.81 9.12
N LYS A 75 7.37 15.10 9.18
CA LYS A 75 7.88 15.84 8.02
C LYS A 75 6.90 15.77 6.83
N ASN A 76 7.37 15.28 5.69
CA ASN A 76 6.62 15.13 4.45
C ASN A 76 5.98 13.74 4.29
N LYS A 77 5.74 13.00 5.38
CA LYS A 77 5.08 11.69 5.30
C LYS A 77 4.11 11.43 6.44
N TYR A 78 3.19 10.52 6.19
CA TYR A 78 2.34 9.88 7.19
C TYR A 78 2.83 8.48 7.44
N MET A 79 3.01 8.14 8.70
CA MET A 79 3.27 6.76 9.13
C MET A 79 1.96 6.19 9.63
N VAL A 80 1.55 5.05 9.07
CA VAL A 80 0.24 4.44 9.37
C VAL A 80 0.46 3.03 9.88
N LYS A 81 -0.22 2.68 10.97
CA LYS A 81 -0.33 1.31 11.47
C LYS A 81 -1.79 0.89 11.47
N TYR A 82 -2.02 -0.34 11.05
CA TYR A 82 -3.33 -0.98 11.02
C TYR A 82 -3.35 -2.13 12.02
N TYR A 83 -4.45 -2.23 12.74
CA TYR A 83 -4.73 -3.27 13.72
C TYR A 83 -5.99 -4.02 13.28
N PHE A 84 -5.92 -5.34 13.28
CA PHE A 84 -6.99 -6.21 12.81
C PHE A 84 -7.44 -7.11 13.96
N SER A 85 -8.68 -6.96 14.41
CA SER A 85 -9.18 -7.54 15.66
C SER A 85 -9.08 -9.07 15.72
N ASP A 86 -9.19 -9.73 14.57
CA ASP A 86 -9.19 -11.20 14.45
C ASP A 86 -7.91 -11.75 13.82
N SER A 87 -6.96 -10.87 13.48
CA SER A 87 -5.71 -11.24 12.84
C SER A 87 -4.57 -11.03 13.82
N LYS A 88 -3.74 -12.06 14.00
CA LYS A 88 -2.47 -11.95 14.73
C LYS A 88 -1.43 -11.19 13.90
N ALA A 89 -1.82 -10.30 12.99
CA ALA A 89 -0.93 -9.53 12.17
C ALA A 89 -1.15 -8.03 12.33
N TYR A 90 -0.07 -7.28 12.25
CA TYR A 90 -0.14 -5.83 12.06
C TYR A 90 0.43 -5.47 10.70
N LEU A 91 -0.19 -4.47 10.08
CA LEU A 91 0.29 -3.86 8.85
C LEU A 91 0.80 -2.46 9.17
N LYS A 92 1.96 -2.11 8.65
CA LYS A 92 2.54 -0.77 8.71
C LYS A 92 2.84 -0.31 7.30
N THR A 93 2.57 0.95 7.00
CA THR A 93 2.93 1.58 5.74
C THR A 93 3.31 3.04 5.94
N GLU A 94 3.86 3.64 4.90
CA GLU A 94 4.13 5.08 4.84
C GLU A 94 3.45 5.66 3.60
N PHE A 95 2.92 6.89 3.74
CA PHE A 95 2.44 7.69 2.64
C PHE A 95 3.24 8.99 2.57
N ASN A 96 3.82 9.28 1.41
CA ASN A 96 4.62 10.48 1.18
C ASN A 96 3.75 11.60 0.57
N PHE A 97 3.99 12.83 1.00
CA PHE A 97 3.56 14.01 0.27
C PHE A 97 4.45 14.18 -0.96
N VAL A 98 3.86 14.09 -2.14
CA VAL A 98 4.54 14.25 -3.42
C VAL A 98 4.00 15.51 -4.08
N GLN A 99 4.91 16.39 -4.48
CA GLN A 99 4.57 17.60 -5.21
C GLN A 99 4.65 17.27 -6.70
N GLU A 100 3.50 17.32 -7.36
CA GLU A 100 3.38 17.29 -8.83
C GLU A 100 3.03 18.70 -9.32
N GLU A 101 3.23 18.95 -10.62
CA GLU A 101 3.29 20.30 -11.24
C GLU A 101 2.27 21.32 -10.69
N ASN A 102 1.02 20.89 -10.47
CA ASN A 102 -0.05 21.76 -9.96
C ASN A 102 -0.76 21.23 -8.71
N ASN A 103 -0.28 20.15 -8.09
CA ASN A 103 -0.98 19.50 -6.98
C ASN A 103 -0.03 18.82 -5.99
N THR A 104 -0.43 18.80 -4.72
CA THR A 104 0.18 17.93 -3.71
C THR A 104 -0.65 16.66 -3.59
N LEU A 105 -0.02 15.52 -3.86
CA LEU A 105 -0.61 14.20 -3.72
C LEU A 105 -0.08 13.49 -2.47
N ILE A 106 -0.87 12.55 -1.97
CA ILE A 106 -0.46 11.62 -0.93
C ILE A 106 -0.28 10.27 -1.63
N SER A 107 0.95 9.77 -1.65
CA SER A 107 1.29 8.54 -2.36
C SER A 107 1.83 7.47 -1.43
N ILE A 108 1.41 6.23 -1.61
CA ILE A 108 1.89 5.10 -0.82
C ILE A 108 3.33 4.73 -1.19
N ASP A 109 4.17 4.54 -0.18
CA ASP A 109 5.53 4.03 -0.37
C ASP A 109 5.53 2.51 -0.38
N LEU A 110 5.65 1.93 -1.58
CA LEU A 110 5.67 0.48 -1.78
C LEU A 110 6.76 -0.23 -0.96
N ALA A 111 7.92 0.41 -0.76
CA ALA A 111 9.04 -0.19 -0.02
C ALA A 111 8.80 -0.18 1.51
N LYS A 112 7.81 0.56 1.98
CA LYS A 112 7.46 0.69 3.41
C LYS A 112 6.24 -0.12 3.82
N ILE A 113 5.62 -0.84 2.90
CA ILE A 113 4.55 -1.78 3.21
C ILE A 113 5.15 -2.98 3.94
N GLN A 114 4.80 -3.14 5.21
CA GLN A 114 5.30 -4.19 6.09
C GLN A 114 4.14 -4.88 6.78
N VAL A 115 4.01 -6.19 6.54
CA VAL A 115 3.11 -7.05 7.32
C VAL A 115 3.96 -7.86 8.27
N LYS A 116 3.58 -7.90 9.55
CA LYS A 116 4.13 -8.87 10.50
C LYS A 116 3.01 -9.69 11.08
N SER A 117 3.11 -11.01 10.92
CA SER A 117 2.28 -11.97 11.65
C SER A 117 3.01 -12.44 12.90
N PHE A 118 2.28 -12.57 13.99
CA PHE A 118 2.72 -13.23 15.20
C PHE A 118 2.29 -14.69 15.09
N ASN A 119 3.25 -15.57 14.78
CA ASN A 119 3.06 -17.00 15.01
C ASN A 119 3.01 -17.20 16.52
N ILE A 120 1.81 -17.39 17.06
CA ILE A 120 1.67 -18.09 18.32
C ILE A 120 1.86 -19.55 17.94
N ARG A 121 2.99 -20.14 18.34
CA ARG A 121 3.09 -21.59 18.44
C ARG A 121 2.05 -21.98 19.48
N ASP A 122 0.96 -22.59 19.04
CA ASP A 122 0.02 -23.27 19.93
C ASP A 122 0.72 -24.41 20.67
#